data_AF-A0A940ZDH7-F1
#
_entry.id   AF-A0A940ZDH7-F1
#
_cell.length_a   1.000
_cell.length_b   1.000
_cell.length_c   1.000
_cell.angle_alpha   90.00
_cell.angle_beta   90.00
_cell.angle_gamma   90.00
#
_symmetry.space_group_name_H-M   'P 1'
#
loop_
_entity.id
_entity.type
_entity.pdbx_description
1 polymer ?
#
loop_
_entity_poly.entity_id
_entity_poly.type
_entity_poly.pdbx_seq_one_letter_code
_entity_poly.pdbx_strand_id
1 'polypeptide(L)'
;ASYRQTWEKIDSSPEIMSWGKDEFKEKLSILTILEGLFSPGKQPGDLDGLLKVLQVYAQGRQEEMSQYERMVNILAGKERNRWNPDDFVPDDKGFDNLFYLSLEFLGWVNDQYGLEALGLGENYRIEALKYIYSVGKKSLLRFSEKKLEEYLARCLRFPAFEQDKAMIALEGVREFYVFAQQLELVDEDTLGEVNNSCDKFEKQVANILRSDLWKYSWRRWLKLNREDSVEAHKTLEN
;
A
#
# COMPACT_ATOMS: atom_id res chain seq x y z
N ALA A 1 4.81 -7.72 -23.91
CA ALA A 1 4.95 -9.12 -23.45
C ALA A 1 3.91 -9.34 -22.36
N SER A 2 3.16 -10.45 -22.35
CA SER A 2 2.18 -10.67 -21.27
C SER A 2 2.92 -10.94 -19.95
N TYR A 3 2.40 -10.44 -18.84
CA TYR A 3 2.97 -10.65 -17.49
C TYR A 3 3.28 -12.13 -17.20
N ARG A 4 2.50 -13.04 -17.81
CA ARG A 4 2.69 -14.50 -17.79
C ARG A 4 4.06 -14.96 -18.31
N GLN A 5 4.48 -14.50 -19.49
CA GLN A 5 5.78 -14.92 -20.07
C GLN A 5 6.97 -14.40 -19.26
N THR A 6 6.79 -13.27 -18.59
CA THR A 6 7.79 -12.69 -17.69
C THR A 6 7.87 -13.49 -16.38
N TRP A 7 6.73 -13.89 -15.81
CA TRP A 7 6.67 -14.71 -14.59
C TRP A 7 7.30 -16.09 -14.79
N GLU A 8 6.92 -16.83 -15.84
CA GLU A 8 7.47 -18.17 -16.11
C GLU A 8 9.02 -18.15 -16.23
N LYS A 9 9.59 -17.09 -16.82
CA LYS A 9 11.04 -16.90 -16.91
C LYS A 9 11.70 -16.58 -15.57
N ILE A 10 11.05 -15.76 -14.74
CA ILE A 10 11.57 -15.38 -13.42
C ILE A 10 11.50 -16.55 -12.45
N ASP A 11 10.38 -17.26 -12.44
CA ASP A 11 10.16 -18.41 -11.57
C ASP A 11 11.13 -19.56 -11.87
N SER A 12 11.34 -19.86 -13.15
CA SER A 12 12.30 -20.89 -13.58
C SER A 12 13.77 -20.48 -13.45
N SER A 13 14.07 -19.20 -13.20
CA SER A 13 15.45 -18.71 -13.11
C SER A 13 16.15 -19.20 -11.85
N PRO A 14 17.30 -19.91 -11.95
CA PRO A 14 18.11 -20.26 -10.79
C PRO A 14 18.89 -19.07 -10.23
N GLU A 15 19.00 -17.97 -10.98
CA GLU A 15 19.75 -16.77 -10.57
C GLU A 15 18.97 -15.90 -9.59
N ILE A 16 17.64 -16.04 -9.56
CA ILE A 16 16.76 -15.27 -8.69
C ILE A 16 16.53 -16.09 -7.43
N MET A 17 16.84 -15.49 -6.28
CA MET A 17 16.58 -16.11 -4.97
C MET A 17 15.08 -16.29 -4.75
N SER A 18 14.70 -17.32 -3.98
CA SER A 18 13.29 -17.66 -3.71
C SER A 18 12.49 -16.47 -3.17
N TRP A 19 13.04 -15.77 -2.18
CA TRP A 19 12.38 -14.58 -1.60
C TRP A 19 12.12 -13.48 -2.63
N GLY A 20 13.01 -13.33 -3.62
CA GLY A 20 12.83 -12.35 -4.71
C GLY A 20 11.75 -12.77 -5.69
N LYS A 21 11.55 -14.08 -5.88
CA LYS A 21 10.44 -14.62 -6.66
C LYS A 21 9.11 -14.42 -5.94
N ASP A 22 9.09 -14.65 -4.62
CA ASP A 22 7.90 -14.45 -3.78
C ASP A 22 7.46 -12.98 -3.79
N GLU A 23 8.39 -12.03 -3.59
CA GLU A 23 8.10 -10.59 -3.67
C GLU A 23 7.59 -10.19 -5.06
N PHE A 24 8.21 -10.72 -6.12
CA PHE A 24 7.79 -10.42 -7.49
C PHE A 24 6.40 -11.00 -7.81
N LYS A 25 6.10 -12.21 -7.32
CA LYS A 25 4.79 -12.86 -7.46
C LYS A 25 3.69 -12.04 -6.81
N GLU A 26 3.91 -11.60 -5.56
CA GLU A 26 2.95 -10.76 -4.83
C GLU A 26 2.67 -9.44 -5.55
N LYS A 27 3.72 -8.75 -6.01
CA LYS A 27 3.54 -7.50 -6.77
C LYS A 27 2.80 -7.73 -8.08
N LEU A 28 3.14 -8.78 -8.82
CA LEU A 28 2.44 -9.10 -10.06
C LEU A 28 0.98 -9.46 -9.82
N SER A 29 0.65 -10.21 -8.77
CA SER A 29 -0.74 -10.57 -8.49
C SER A 29 -1.57 -9.33 -8.15
N ILE A 30 -1.07 -8.44 -7.28
CA ILE A 30 -1.76 -7.17 -6.95
C ILE A 30 -1.93 -6.30 -8.18
N LEU A 31 -0.86 -6.07 -8.96
CA LEU A 31 -0.95 -5.26 -10.19
C LEU A 31 -1.93 -5.86 -11.22
N THR A 32 -1.97 -7.19 -11.33
CA THR A 32 -2.93 -7.88 -12.21
C THR A 32 -4.36 -7.70 -11.73
N ILE A 33 -4.60 -7.76 -10.41
CA ILE A 33 -5.92 -7.50 -9.82
C ILE A 33 -6.33 -6.06 -10.07
N LEU A 34 -5.43 -5.10 -9.81
CA LEU A 34 -5.70 -3.69 -10.05
C LEU A 34 -6.00 -3.44 -11.53
N GLU A 35 -5.17 -3.95 -12.46
CA GLU A 35 -5.42 -3.83 -13.89
C GLU A 35 -6.80 -4.42 -14.27
N GLY A 36 -7.15 -5.59 -13.74
CA GLY A 36 -8.41 -6.27 -14.05
C GLY A 36 -9.66 -5.62 -13.48
N LEU A 37 -9.59 -5.06 -12.26
CA LEU A 37 -10.72 -4.39 -11.62
C LEU A 37 -10.94 -2.98 -12.14
N PHE A 38 -9.86 -2.32 -12.56
CA PHE A 38 -9.86 -0.87 -12.71
C PHE A 38 -9.49 -0.35 -14.11
N SER A 39 -9.07 -1.20 -15.06
CA SER A 39 -8.77 -0.73 -16.43
C SER A 39 -10.03 -0.52 -17.27
N PRO A 40 -10.26 0.69 -17.84
CA PRO A 40 -11.36 0.93 -18.75
C PRO A 40 -11.22 0.08 -20.03
N GLY A 41 -12.24 -0.74 -20.35
CA GLY A 41 -12.35 -1.41 -21.65
C GLY A 41 -11.62 -2.76 -21.79
N LYS A 42 -10.98 -3.26 -20.73
CA LYS A 42 -10.46 -4.63 -20.66
C LYS A 42 -10.88 -5.27 -19.33
N GLN A 43 -12.18 -5.44 -19.13
CA GLN A 43 -12.59 -6.43 -18.14
C GLN A 43 -12.06 -7.79 -18.64
N PRO A 44 -11.22 -8.51 -17.87
CA PRO A 44 -11.31 -9.96 -17.93
C PRO A 44 -12.80 -10.24 -17.72
N GLY A 45 -13.46 -10.89 -18.67
CA GLY A 45 -14.87 -11.22 -18.51
C GLY A 45 -15.06 -11.86 -17.15
N ASP A 46 -15.89 -11.22 -16.31
CA ASP A 46 -16.22 -11.61 -14.94
C ASP A 46 -15.04 -11.94 -13.98
N LEU A 47 -15.39 -12.12 -12.70
CA LEU A 47 -14.46 -12.50 -11.63
C LEU A 47 -13.68 -13.79 -11.98
N ASP A 48 -14.29 -14.72 -12.70
CA ASP A 48 -13.69 -16.00 -13.07
C ASP A 48 -12.60 -15.80 -14.12
N GLY A 49 -12.75 -14.83 -15.02
CA GLY A 49 -11.71 -14.42 -15.96
C GLY A 49 -10.45 -13.91 -15.26
N LEU A 50 -10.60 -13.08 -14.23
CA LEU A 50 -9.47 -12.55 -13.45
C LEU A 50 -8.78 -13.67 -12.64
N LEU A 51 -9.56 -14.52 -11.97
CA LEU A 51 -9.01 -15.65 -11.21
C LEU A 51 -8.25 -16.64 -12.11
N LYS A 52 -8.71 -16.87 -13.34
CA LYS A 52 -7.96 -17.68 -14.34
C LYS A 52 -6.60 -17.08 -14.69
N VAL A 53 -6.49 -15.75 -14.77
CA VAL A 53 -5.19 -15.10 -15.00
C VAL A 53 -4.29 -15.28 -13.78
N LEU A 54 -4.81 -15.11 -12.57
CA LEU A 54 -4.06 -15.28 -11.32
C LEU A 54 -3.63 -16.73 -11.06
N GLN A 55 -4.36 -17.71 -11.59
CA GLN A 55 -4.02 -19.14 -11.50
C GLN A 55 -2.62 -19.46 -12.06
N VAL A 56 -2.14 -18.67 -13.00
CA VAL A 56 -0.78 -18.77 -13.54
C VAL A 56 0.27 -18.54 -12.45
N TYR A 57 0.01 -17.63 -11.51
CA TYR A 57 0.90 -17.34 -10.39
C TYR A 57 0.82 -18.39 -9.29
N ALA A 58 -0.36 -18.98 -9.09
CA ALA A 58 -0.60 -20.02 -8.09
C ALA A 58 0.07 -21.37 -8.41
N GLN A 59 0.49 -21.58 -9.67
CA GLN A 59 1.12 -22.83 -10.14
C GLN A 59 0.34 -24.11 -9.77
N GLY A 60 -0.99 -24.03 -9.69
CA GLY A 60 -1.86 -25.14 -9.32
C GLY A 60 -1.99 -25.41 -7.82
N ARG A 61 -1.43 -24.56 -6.95
CA ARG A 61 -1.62 -24.63 -5.49
C ARG A 61 -2.97 -24.04 -5.11
N GLN A 62 -3.82 -24.87 -4.51
CA GLN A 62 -5.19 -24.46 -4.13
C GLN A 62 -5.19 -23.40 -3.03
N GLU A 63 -4.27 -23.47 -2.07
CA GLU A 63 -4.15 -22.48 -1.00
C GLU A 63 -3.86 -21.07 -1.55
N GLU A 64 -2.98 -20.96 -2.55
CA GLU A 64 -2.66 -19.67 -3.20
C GLU A 64 -3.86 -19.12 -3.97
N MET A 65 -4.70 -19.99 -4.56
CA MET A 65 -5.93 -19.57 -5.23
C MET A 65 -6.95 -18.97 -4.25
N SER A 66 -7.13 -19.59 -3.09
CA SER A 66 -8.02 -19.05 -2.05
C SER A 66 -7.55 -17.67 -1.57
N GLN A 67 -6.24 -17.46 -1.46
CA GLN A 67 -5.67 -16.15 -1.13
C GLN A 67 -5.98 -15.12 -2.22
N TYR A 68 -5.79 -15.46 -3.49
CA TYR A 68 -6.09 -14.55 -4.60
C TYR A 68 -7.58 -14.20 -4.69
N GLU A 69 -8.48 -15.16 -4.47
CA GLU A 69 -9.92 -14.89 -4.40
C GLU A 69 -10.24 -13.88 -3.30
N ARG A 70 -9.66 -14.07 -2.12
CA ARG A 70 -9.82 -13.13 -1.01
C ARG A 70 -9.28 -11.74 -1.34
N MET A 71 -8.07 -11.65 -1.92
CA MET A 71 -7.48 -10.38 -2.34
C MET A 71 -8.39 -9.63 -3.33
N VAL A 72 -8.95 -10.34 -4.32
CA VAL A 72 -9.88 -9.76 -5.29
C VAL A 72 -11.16 -9.28 -4.61
N ASN A 73 -11.74 -10.07 -3.71
CA ASN A 73 -12.96 -9.69 -3.00
C ASN A 73 -12.76 -8.46 -2.11
N ILE A 74 -11.61 -8.35 -1.44
CA ILE A 74 -11.25 -7.17 -0.64
C ILE A 74 -11.10 -5.93 -1.53
N LEU A 75 -10.31 -6.02 -2.60
CA LEU A 75 -10.06 -4.89 -3.51
C LEU A 75 -11.30 -4.47 -4.31
N ALA A 76 -12.22 -5.41 -4.56
CA ALA A 76 -13.53 -5.11 -5.17
C ALA A 76 -14.56 -4.60 -4.14
N GLY A 77 -14.19 -4.47 -2.87
CA GLY A 77 -15.09 -4.03 -1.79
C GLY A 77 -16.19 -5.02 -1.41
N LYS A 78 -16.13 -6.26 -1.90
CA LYS A 78 -17.10 -7.33 -1.61
C LYS A 78 -16.86 -7.98 -0.24
N GLU A 79 -15.62 -7.96 0.21
CA GLU A 79 -15.21 -8.42 1.53
C GLU A 79 -14.58 -7.25 2.29
N ARG A 80 -15.04 -7.02 3.51
CA ARG A 80 -14.43 -6.06 4.45
C ARG A 80 -14.33 -6.75 5.80
N ASN A 81 -13.14 -6.75 6.37
CA ASN A 81 -12.94 -7.36 7.68
C ASN A 81 -13.38 -6.38 8.77
N ARG A 82 -13.81 -6.93 9.92
CA ARG A 82 -14.04 -6.13 11.12
C ARG A 82 -12.80 -6.25 11.98
N TRP A 83 -11.90 -5.30 11.83
CA TRP A 83 -10.62 -5.28 12.52
C TRP A 83 -10.76 -4.84 13.97
N ASN A 84 -9.90 -5.40 14.82
CA ASN A 84 -9.65 -4.96 16.18
C ASN A 84 -8.15 -4.70 16.37
N PRO A 85 -7.71 -3.73 17.20
CA PRO A 85 -6.29 -3.56 17.55
C PRO A 85 -5.56 -4.86 17.93
N ASP A 86 -6.24 -5.80 18.58
CA ASP A 86 -5.68 -7.10 19.00
C ASP A 86 -5.39 -8.05 17.82
N ASP A 87 -5.90 -7.79 16.62
CA ASP A 87 -5.62 -8.58 15.42
C ASP A 87 -4.19 -8.37 14.89
N PHE A 88 -3.46 -7.37 15.41
CA PHE A 88 -2.16 -6.93 14.88
C PHE A 88 -1.01 -7.23 15.85
N VAL A 89 -1.08 -8.36 16.55
CA VAL A 89 0.05 -8.93 17.32
C VAL A 89 1.19 -9.32 16.35
N PRO A 90 2.48 -9.14 16.68
CA PRO A 90 3.60 -9.45 15.76
C PRO A 90 3.87 -10.97 15.65
N ASP A 91 2.88 -11.73 15.19
CA ASP A 91 2.95 -13.14 14.83
C ASP A 91 2.49 -13.36 13.39
N ASP A 92 2.62 -14.58 12.87
CA ASP A 92 2.28 -14.91 11.47
C ASP A 92 0.86 -14.46 11.09
N LYS A 93 -0.10 -14.62 12.01
CA LYS A 93 -1.49 -14.20 11.78
C LYS A 93 -1.63 -12.68 11.73
N GLY A 94 -0.94 -11.96 12.61
CA GLY A 94 -0.95 -10.50 12.58
C GLY A 94 -0.27 -9.92 11.34
N PHE A 95 0.77 -10.59 10.82
CA PHE A 95 1.37 -10.23 9.53
C PHE A 95 0.39 -10.43 8.36
N ASP A 96 -0.34 -11.55 8.34
CA ASP A 96 -1.42 -11.79 7.37
C ASP A 96 -2.54 -10.74 7.49
N ASN A 97 -2.97 -10.43 8.71
CA ASN A 97 -3.99 -9.41 8.96
C ASN A 97 -3.53 -8.04 8.47
N LEU A 98 -2.28 -7.66 8.72
CA LEU A 98 -1.73 -6.41 8.21
C LEU A 98 -1.69 -6.39 6.68
N PHE A 99 -1.36 -7.51 6.03
CA PHE A 99 -1.41 -7.62 4.58
C PHE A 99 -2.84 -7.34 4.05
N TYR A 100 -3.86 -7.99 4.61
CA TYR A 100 -5.25 -7.76 4.19
C TYR A 100 -5.75 -6.33 4.51
N LEU A 101 -5.40 -5.78 5.68
CA LEU A 101 -5.67 -4.38 6.01
C LEU A 101 -5.03 -3.44 4.98
N SER A 102 -3.83 -3.76 4.50
CA SER A 102 -3.13 -2.97 3.47
C SER A 102 -3.81 -3.00 2.11
N LEU A 103 -4.59 -4.05 1.80
CA LEU A 103 -5.40 -4.10 0.58
C LEU A 103 -6.69 -3.27 0.74
N GLU A 104 -7.32 -3.31 1.92
CA GLU A 104 -8.44 -2.40 2.24
C GLU A 104 -8.01 -0.93 2.17
N PHE A 105 -6.76 -0.62 2.56
CA PHE A 105 -6.17 0.71 2.38
C PHE A 105 -6.11 1.14 0.91
N LEU A 106 -5.84 0.25 -0.05
CA LEU A 106 -5.88 0.61 -1.48
C LEU A 106 -7.30 0.94 -1.95
N GLY A 107 -8.29 0.19 -1.48
CA GLY A 107 -9.70 0.50 -1.72
C GLY A 107 -10.04 1.88 -1.17
N TRP A 108 -9.59 2.18 0.05
CA TRP A 108 -9.75 3.50 0.65
C TRP A 108 -9.06 4.62 -0.15
N VAL A 109 -7.83 4.42 -0.64
CA VAL A 109 -7.14 5.41 -1.49
C VAL A 109 -7.93 5.68 -2.76
N ASN A 110 -8.48 4.65 -3.41
CA ASN A 110 -9.34 4.82 -4.56
C ASN A 110 -10.61 5.62 -4.23
N ASP A 111 -11.25 5.31 -3.09
CA ASP A 111 -12.45 6.01 -2.65
C ASP A 111 -12.18 7.50 -2.34
N GLN A 112 -11.01 7.82 -1.77
CA GLN A 112 -10.64 9.19 -1.40
C GLN A 112 -10.10 10.04 -2.56
N TYR A 113 -9.31 9.42 -3.45
CA TYR A 113 -8.48 10.15 -4.43
C TYR A 113 -8.79 9.77 -5.88
N GLY A 114 -9.68 8.81 -6.10
CA GLY A 114 -10.04 8.32 -7.43
C GLY A 114 -9.04 7.33 -8.01
N LEU A 115 -9.39 6.85 -9.19
CA LEU A 115 -8.71 5.75 -9.86
C LEU A 115 -7.27 6.07 -10.25
N GLU A 116 -7.03 7.31 -10.66
CA GLU A 116 -5.75 7.82 -11.11
C GLU A 116 -4.69 7.79 -9.99
N ALA A 117 -5.13 7.74 -8.73
CA ALA A 117 -4.27 7.68 -7.56
C ALA A 117 -3.81 6.26 -7.19
N LEU A 118 -4.40 5.19 -7.76
CA LEU A 118 -4.11 3.81 -7.33
C LEU A 118 -2.64 3.40 -7.49
N GLY A 119 -1.97 3.84 -8.56
CA GLY A 119 -0.55 3.58 -8.74
C GLY A 119 0.31 4.23 -7.65
N LEU A 120 -0.09 5.40 -7.16
CA LEU A 120 0.54 6.05 -6.02
C LEU A 120 0.13 5.38 -4.70
N GLY A 121 -1.12 4.95 -4.57
CA GLY A 121 -1.63 4.18 -3.43
C GLY A 121 -0.86 2.89 -3.20
N GLU A 122 -0.50 2.15 -4.26
CA GLU A 122 0.34 0.96 -4.13
C GLU A 122 1.75 1.29 -3.62
N ASN A 123 2.34 2.39 -4.10
CA ASN A 123 3.63 2.85 -3.59
C ASN A 123 3.53 3.25 -2.10
N TYR A 124 2.45 3.92 -1.69
CA TYR A 124 2.17 4.21 -0.28
C TYR A 124 2.03 2.96 0.56
N ARG A 125 1.23 1.98 0.09
CA ARG A 125 1.03 0.70 0.77
C ARG A 125 2.37 0.01 1.02
N ILE A 126 3.19 -0.11 -0.01
CA ILE A 126 4.51 -0.76 0.08
C ILE A 126 5.40 -0.07 1.11
N GLU A 127 5.52 1.26 1.04
CA GLU A 127 6.43 2.00 1.93
C GLU A 127 5.90 2.05 3.37
N ALA A 128 4.58 2.14 3.56
CA ALA A 128 3.94 2.04 4.88
C ALA A 128 4.17 0.67 5.52
N LEU A 129 3.98 -0.43 4.77
CA LEU A 129 4.23 -1.79 5.26
C LEU A 129 5.70 -1.99 5.66
N LYS A 130 6.65 -1.55 4.82
CA LYS A 130 8.09 -1.62 5.15
C LYS A 130 8.42 -0.86 6.42
N TYR A 131 7.83 0.33 6.61
CA TYR A 131 7.95 1.07 7.86
C TYR A 131 7.40 0.28 9.04
N ILE A 132 6.15 -0.20 8.95
CA ILE A 132 5.47 -0.93 10.03
C ILE A 132 6.26 -2.18 10.43
N TYR A 133 6.72 -2.97 9.47
CA TYR A 133 7.55 -4.15 9.71
C TYR A 133 8.87 -3.81 10.42
N SER A 134 9.39 -2.59 10.25
CA SER A 134 10.61 -2.14 10.93
C SER A 134 10.41 -1.79 12.41
N VAL A 135 9.17 -1.54 12.85
CA VAL A 135 8.88 -1.08 14.22
C VAL A 135 9.05 -2.22 15.24
N GLY A 136 8.67 -3.45 14.89
CA GLY A 136 9.04 -4.69 15.59
C GLY A 136 8.68 -4.76 17.08
N LYS A 137 7.41 -4.51 17.45
CA LYS A 137 6.96 -4.45 18.85
C LYS A 137 5.62 -5.15 19.08
N LYS A 138 5.17 -5.16 20.34
CA LYS A 138 3.92 -5.73 20.91
C LYS A 138 2.65 -5.59 20.04
N SER A 139 2.57 -4.59 19.18
CA SER A 139 1.55 -4.44 18.14
C SER A 139 2.22 -3.88 16.89
N LEU A 140 1.81 -4.38 15.72
CA LEU A 140 2.29 -3.96 14.40
C LEU A 140 1.86 -2.52 14.08
N LEU A 141 0.69 -2.07 14.54
CA LEU A 141 0.18 -0.71 14.24
C LEU A 141 0.81 0.40 15.10
N ARG A 142 1.74 0.06 15.99
CA ARG A 142 2.37 1.04 16.87
C ARG A 142 3.23 2.04 16.08
N PHE A 143 3.01 3.32 16.30
CA PHE A 143 3.88 4.36 15.76
C PHE A 143 5.20 4.49 16.54
N SER A 144 6.28 4.84 15.84
CA SER A 144 7.55 5.20 16.43
C SER A 144 8.30 6.21 15.56
N GLU A 145 8.39 7.46 16.03
CA GLU A 145 9.13 8.54 15.38
C GLU A 145 10.58 8.14 15.10
N LYS A 146 11.27 7.57 16.10
CA LYS A 146 12.66 7.10 15.95
C LYS A 146 12.81 6.07 14.81
N LYS A 147 11.85 5.16 14.66
CA LYS A 147 11.89 4.17 13.56
C LYS A 147 11.62 4.80 12.22
N LEU A 148 10.77 5.82 12.18
CA LEU A 148 10.51 6.58 10.97
C LEU A 148 11.77 7.34 10.54
N GLU A 149 12.47 7.97 11.48
CA GLU A 149 13.76 8.61 11.23
C GLU A 149 14.80 7.60 10.70
N GLU A 150 14.95 6.44 11.34
CA GLU A 150 15.85 5.37 10.89
C GLU A 150 15.51 4.90 9.46
N TYR A 151 14.21 4.76 9.16
CA TYR A 151 13.72 4.36 7.84
C TYR A 151 14.06 5.41 6.77
N LEU A 152 13.69 6.67 7.02
CA LEU A 152 13.95 7.77 6.08
C LEU A 152 15.44 8.01 5.87
N ALA A 153 16.25 7.90 6.93
CA ALA A 153 17.70 8.00 6.82
C ALA A 153 18.27 6.93 5.87
N ARG A 154 17.70 5.71 5.81
CA ARG A 154 18.11 4.69 4.84
C ARG A 154 17.77 5.09 3.42
N CYS A 155 16.54 5.55 3.16
CA CYS A 155 16.11 6.03 1.84
C CYS A 155 17.00 7.20 1.34
N LEU A 156 17.41 8.08 2.25
CA LEU A 156 18.19 9.28 1.92
C LEU A 156 19.70 9.07 1.83
N ARG A 157 20.26 8.07 2.54
CA ARG A 157 21.72 7.81 2.60
C ARG A 157 22.31 7.23 1.32
N PHE A 158 21.48 6.65 0.45
CA PHE A 158 21.92 6.12 -0.85
C PHE A 158 21.40 7.00 -1.99
N PRO A 159 22.15 8.06 -2.37
CA PRO A 159 21.66 9.12 -3.24
C PRO A 159 21.27 8.72 -4.66
N ALA A 160 21.60 7.52 -5.13
CA ALA A 160 21.37 7.13 -6.53
C ALA A 160 20.03 6.41 -6.80
N PHE A 161 19.34 5.84 -5.79
CA PHE A 161 18.24 4.89 -6.08
C PHE A 161 16.97 5.00 -5.22
N GLU A 162 16.98 5.69 -4.07
CA GLU A 162 15.83 5.64 -3.15
C GLU A 162 15.39 6.99 -2.56
N GLN A 163 15.98 8.11 -3.00
CA GLN A 163 15.59 9.43 -2.51
C GLN A 163 14.14 9.79 -2.86
N ASP A 164 13.65 9.30 -4.00
CA ASP A 164 12.25 9.33 -4.43
C ASP A 164 11.32 8.66 -3.42
N LYS A 165 11.76 7.57 -2.79
CA LYS A 165 10.97 6.83 -1.80
C LYS A 165 10.78 7.57 -0.49
N ALA A 166 11.70 8.45 -0.09
CA ALA A 166 11.61 9.11 1.22
C ALA A 166 10.32 9.94 1.39
N MET A 167 9.92 10.68 0.36
CA MET A 167 8.67 11.46 0.40
C MET A 167 7.43 10.56 0.25
N ILE A 168 7.52 9.52 -0.58
CA ILE A 168 6.45 8.52 -0.73
C ILE A 168 6.22 7.79 0.60
N ALA A 169 7.27 7.46 1.33
CA ALA A 169 7.19 6.81 2.62
C ALA A 169 6.56 7.72 3.68
N LEU A 170 6.91 9.01 3.72
CA LEU A 170 6.29 9.96 4.63
C LEU A 170 4.78 10.05 4.41
N GLU A 171 4.36 10.27 3.17
CA GLU A 171 2.93 10.38 2.86
C GLU A 171 2.23 9.03 3.01
N GLY A 172 2.84 7.93 2.59
CA GLY A 172 2.26 6.60 2.74
C GLY A 172 2.04 6.22 4.20
N VAL A 173 2.99 6.50 5.08
CA VAL A 173 2.83 6.32 6.53
C VAL A 173 1.72 7.23 7.05
N ARG A 174 1.72 8.53 6.72
CA ARG A 174 0.69 9.47 7.16
C ARG A 174 -0.71 9.00 6.76
N GLU A 175 -0.92 8.70 5.48
CA GLU A 175 -2.21 8.30 4.93
C GLU A 175 -2.67 6.93 5.47
N PHE A 176 -1.75 5.98 5.65
CA PHE A 176 -2.09 4.70 6.27
C PHE A 176 -2.59 4.86 7.71
N TYR A 177 -1.97 5.74 8.50
CA TYR A 177 -2.42 6.01 9.87
C TYR A 177 -3.71 6.81 9.94
N VAL A 178 -3.99 7.68 8.96
CA VAL A 178 -5.33 8.30 8.80
C VAL A 178 -6.38 7.22 8.56
N PHE A 179 -6.13 6.30 7.64
CA PHE A 179 -7.02 5.18 7.37
C PHE A 179 -7.20 4.27 8.60
N ALA A 180 -6.12 3.91 9.29
CA ALA A 180 -6.19 3.10 10.50
C ALA A 180 -6.98 3.78 11.62
N GLN A 181 -6.89 5.11 11.75
CA GLN A 181 -7.67 5.88 12.72
C GLN A 181 -9.17 5.90 12.38
N GLN A 182 -9.52 6.01 11.09
CA GLN A 182 -10.93 5.93 10.65
C GLN A 182 -11.56 4.57 10.92
N LEU A 183 -10.74 3.52 11.01
CA LEU A 183 -11.15 2.18 11.42
C LEU A 183 -11.06 1.96 12.94
N GLU A 184 -10.78 3.01 13.72
CA GLU A 184 -10.61 2.96 15.18
C GLU A 184 -9.49 1.99 15.64
N LEU A 185 -8.51 1.71 14.78
CA LEU A 185 -7.37 0.83 15.08
C LEU A 185 -6.22 1.56 15.80
N VAL A 186 -6.19 2.88 15.68
CA VAL A 186 -5.28 3.77 16.40
C VAL A 186 -6.07 4.95 16.94
N ASP A 187 -5.66 5.47 18.09
CA ASP A 187 -6.32 6.63 18.72
C ASP A 187 -5.90 7.97 18.08
N GLU A 188 -6.64 9.03 18.42
CA GLU A 188 -6.38 10.39 17.94
C GLU A 188 -5.00 10.91 18.36
N ASP A 189 -4.54 10.52 19.57
CA ASP A 189 -3.22 10.91 20.07
C ASP A 189 -2.10 10.32 19.20
N THR A 190 -2.20 9.03 18.85
CA THR A 190 -1.26 8.36 17.93
C THR A 190 -1.27 9.02 16.55
N LEU A 191 -2.44 9.34 16.00
CA LEU A 191 -2.53 10.06 14.73
C LEU A 191 -1.90 11.47 14.84
N GLY A 192 -2.09 12.16 15.96
CA GLY A 192 -1.44 13.43 16.27
C GLY A 192 0.09 13.32 16.27
N GLU A 193 0.65 12.29 16.91
CA GLU A 193 2.08 12.01 16.92
C GLU A 193 2.63 11.74 15.50
N VAL A 194 1.90 10.95 14.70
CA VAL A 194 2.26 10.65 13.30
C VAL A 194 2.31 11.94 12.49
N ASN A 195 1.28 12.77 12.57
CA ASN A 195 1.19 14.02 11.81
C ASN A 195 2.33 14.98 12.18
N ASN A 196 2.57 15.19 13.48
CA ASN A 196 3.66 16.04 13.97
C ASN A 196 5.03 15.55 13.48
N SER A 197 5.26 14.24 13.52
CA SER A 197 6.51 13.63 13.06
C SER A 197 6.68 13.77 11.55
N CYS A 198 5.63 13.49 10.78
CA CYS A 198 5.65 13.62 9.32
C CYS A 198 5.89 15.06 8.89
N ASP A 199 5.26 16.05 9.53
CA ASP A 199 5.48 17.47 9.25
C ASP A 199 6.91 17.92 9.55
N LYS A 200 7.49 17.42 10.64
CA LYS A 200 8.89 17.65 11.00
C LYS A 200 9.84 17.07 9.95
N PHE A 201 9.66 15.80 9.60
CA PHE A 201 10.54 15.12 8.65
C PHE A 201 10.35 15.57 7.22
N GLU A 202 9.14 15.96 6.81
CA GLU A 202 8.87 16.50 5.49
C GLU A 202 9.75 17.72 5.20
N LYS A 203 9.89 18.63 6.16
CA LYS A 203 10.78 19.80 6.03
C LYS A 203 12.24 19.39 5.83
N GLN A 204 12.68 18.35 6.54
CA GLN A 204 14.05 17.83 6.42
C GLN A 204 14.30 17.16 5.07
N VAL A 205 13.39 16.27 4.66
CA VAL A 205 13.44 15.59 3.36
C VAL A 205 13.40 16.61 2.23
N ALA A 206 12.51 17.60 2.28
CA ALA A 206 12.42 18.67 1.28
C ALA A 206 13.71 19.48 1.16
N ASN A 207 14.36 19.80 2.29
CA ASN A 207 15.64 20.50 2.31
C ASN A 207 16.80 19.70 1.71
N ILE A 208 16.72 18.37 1.72
CA ILE A 208 17.69 17.47 1.10
C ILE A 208 17.42 17.36 -0.41
N LEU A 209 16.16 17.19 -0.79
CA LEU A 209 15.75 17.00 -2.19
C LEU A 209 15.88 18.28 -3.03
N ARG A 210 15.71 19.47 -2.42
CA ARG A 210 15.82 20.82 -3.06
C ARG A 210 15.28 20.87 -4.49
N SER A 211 16.16 20.74 -5.48
CA SER A 211 15.87 20.85 -6.91
C SER A 211 14.99 19.73 -7.46
N ASP A 212 14.82 18.63 -6.74
CA ASP A 212 14.01 17.49 -7.17
C ASP A 212 12.58 17.51 -6.61
N LEU A 213 12.22 18.52 -5.83
CA LEU A 213 10.88 18.66 -5.24
C LEU A 213 9.75 18.67 -6.28
N TRP A 214 10.02 19.12 -7.51
CA TRP A 214 9.02 19.15 -8.59
C TRP A 214 8.52 17.74 -8.97
N LYS A 215 9.32 16.69 -8.74
CA LYS A 215 8.96 15.28 -8.96
C LYS A 215 7.78 14.84 -8.07
N TYR A 216 7.50 15.61 -7.02
CA TYR A 216 6.43 15.36 -6.06
C TYR A 216 5.28 16.36 -6.18
N SER A 217 5.13 17.00 -7.35
CA SER A 217 4.01 17.90 -7.65
C SER A 217 2.63 17.23 -7.53
N TRP A 218 2.57 15.89 -7.64
CA TRP A 218 1.37 15.10 -7.37
C TRP A 218 0.81 15.31 -5.95
N ARG A 219 1.64 15.72 -4.98
CA ARG A 219 1.19 16.04 -3.61
C ARG A 219 0.18 17.17 -3.59
N ARG A 220 0.38 18.17 -4.45
CA ARG A 220 -0.56 19.30 -4.60
C ARG A 220 -1.88 18.82 -5.18
N TRP A 221 -1.83 17.91 -6.16
CA TRP A 221 -3.03 17.31 -6.74
C TRP A 221 -3.82 16.51 -5.70
N LEU A 222 -3.18 15.67 -4.88
CA LEU A 222 -3.86 14.92 -3.82
C LEU A 222 -4.56 15.84 -2.80
N LYS A 223 -3.88 16.92 -2.37
CA LYS A 223 -4.46 17.88 -1.42
C LYS A 223 -5.71 18.56 -1.96
N LEU A 224 -5.70 18.96 -3.23
CA LEU A 224 -6.85 19.59 -3.88
C LEU A 224 -8.04 18.62 -3.96
N ASN A 225 -7.82 17.36 -4.37
CA ASN A 225 -8.92 16.38 -4.46
C ASN A 225 -9.48 15.98 -3.09
N ARG A 226 -8.66 16.02 -2.03
CA ARG A 226 -9.14 15.75 -0.66
C ARG A 226 -10.08 16.83 -0.13
N GLU A 227 -9.79 18.09 -0.45
CA GLU A 227 -10.65 19.22 -0.07
C GLU A 227 -12.02 19.11 -0.78
N ASP A 228 -12.01 18.76 -2.08
CA ASP A 228 -13.21 18.55 -2.88
C ASP A 228 -14.07 17.35 -2.39
N SER A 229 -13.45 16.24 -1.97
CA SER A 229 -14.18 15.05 -1.49
C SER A 229 -14.88 15.29 -0.14
N VAL A 230 -14.20 15.98 0.78
CA VAL A 230 -14.74 16.36 2.08
C VAL A 230 -15.91 17.34 1.94
N GLU A 231 -15.84 18.25 0.96
CA GLU A 231 -16.93 19.19 0.67
C GLU A 231 -18.13 18.49 0.01
N ALA A 232 -17.88 17.53 -0.89
CA ALA A 232 -18.93 16.72 -1.50
C ALA A 232 -19.71 15.86 -0.49
N HIS A 233 -19.03 15.24 0.49
CA HIS A 233 -19.70 14.47 1.54
C HIS A 233 -20.53 15.32 2.51
N LYS A 234 -20.06 16.53 2.87
CA LYS A 234 -20.84 17.48 3.68
C LYS A 234 -22.11 17.97 2.97
N THR A 235 -22.12 17.97 1.64
CA THR A 235 -23.27 18.41 0.84
C THR A 235 -24.33 17.32 0.70
N LEU A 236 -23.97 16.04 0.89
CA LEU A 236 -24.89 14.91 0.86
C LEU A 236 -25.57 14.62 2.22
N GLU A 237 -25.07 15.22 3.31
CA GLU A 237 -25.62 15.07 4.67
C GLU A 237 -26.54 16.25 5.09
N ASN A 238 -26.78 17.23 4.21
CA ASN A 238 -27.72 18.34 4.40
C ASN A 238 -28.90 18.25 3.43
#